data_AF-A0A3D4FC48-F1
#
_entry.id   AF-A0A3D4FC48-F1
#
_cell.length_a   1.000
_cell.length_b   1.000
_cell.length_c   1.000
_cell.angle_alpha   90.00
_cell.angle_beta   90.00
_cell.angle_gamma   90.00
#
_symmetry.space_group_name_H-M   'P 1'
#
loop_
_entity.id
_entity.type
_entity.pdbx_description
1 polymer ?
#
loop_
_entity_poly.entity_id
_entity_poly.type
_entity_poly.pdbx_seq_one_letter_code
_entity_poly.pdbx_strand_id
1 'polypeptide(L)'
;DHYHLDPFITFDVSRSDHYYVQVMGFPYPANASQRFGNGDGYIYQLLLTDRPYMKASETLKEEGSVRLNLDGWNLHDVRSPPGRADILPRYSDRATEEQRRLIHMKNLSLEKEPNDRLETATGISQAARGSLDHPEDMDWYRWSPEAHTWYQLEVQSGRLGYEGDCLLKLYSEDGKEMASNDDAAGMRDPRMEWQSKDPQTCYLRVSSLLKSSQPPTRYRVIARPMRPSCHLTLESERLNIQPGDSQELKLSIQRTFGHSKPILIKALHLPPGVSMPLVTAEANQKEILLVFHAAHSSRSYQGPIRIMGVDLDNRWNQYVAGKETVTTSVNNGVPNGYLDQVFTKVLDPWLTLTSASEGMDNEEP
;
A
#
# COMPACT_ATOMS: atom_id res chain seq x y z
N ASP A 1 -11.32 -4.79 17.02
CA ASP A 1 -10.02 -4.16 16.71
C ASP A 1 -8.94 -5.18 17.05
N HIS A 2 -7.98 -5.52 16.20
CA HIS A 2 -7.34 -4.69 15.18
C HIS A 2 -6.68 -5.52 14.06
N TYR A 3 -6.76 -5.01 12.82
CA TYR A 3 -5.60 -4.96 11.93
C TYR A 3 -5.31 -3.46 11.75
N HIS A 4 -4.41 -2.92 12.58
CA HIS A 4 -4.30 -1.47 12.79
C HIS A 4 -5.62 -0.83 13.28
N LEU A 5 -5.95 0.34 12.75
CA LEU A 5 -7.13 1.13 13.12
C LEU A 5 -8.39 0.72 12.33
N ASP A 6 -8.29 -0.24 11.41
CA ASP A 6 -9.47 -0.77 10.72
C ASP A 6 -10.26 -1.67 11.69
N PRO A 7 -11.58 -1.43 11.85
CA PRO A 7 -12.41 -2.19 12.77
C PRO A 7 -12.59 -3.62 12.27
N PHE A 8 -11.92 -4.55 12.95
CA PHE A 8 -12.04 -5.99 12.70
C PHE A 8 -12.83 -6.66 13.82
N ILE A 9 -13.85 -7.42 13.45
CA ILE A 9 -14.72 -8.21 14.34
C ILE A 9 -14.83 -9.64 13.84
N THR A 10 -14.70 -10.59 14.76
CA THR A 10 -14.95 -12.02 14.56
C THR A 10 -16.19 -12.41 15.35
N PHE A 11 -17.05 -13.25 14.77
CA PHE A 11 -18.31 -13.64 15.39
C PHE A 11 -18.66 -15.09 15.04
N ASP A 12 -18.90 -15.91 16.06
CA ASP A 12 -19.36 -17.29 15.90
C ASP A 12 -20.88 -17.33 15.71
N VAL A 13 -21.30 -17.72 14.50
CA VAL A 13 -22.72 -17.86 14.13
C VAL A 13 -23.31 -19.10 14.80
N SER A 14 -23.88 -18.92 15.99
CA SER A 14 -24.46 -19.99 16.80
C SER A 14 -25.83 -20.49 16.34
N ARG A 15 -26.51 -19.75 15.45
CA ARG A 15 -27.80 -20.15 14.85
C ARG A 15 -28.00 -19.50 13.48
N SER A 16 -28.83 -20.11 12.63
CA SER A 16 -29.25 -19.50 11.36
C SER A 16 -30.31 -18.43 11.63
N ASP A 17 -29.93 -17.16 11.53
CA ASP A 17 -30.76 -16.00 11.86
C ASP A 17 -30.22 -14.74 11.14
N HIS A 18 -30.94 -13.62 11.23
CA HIS A 18 -30.49 -12.32 10.73
C HIS A 18 -29.53 -11.62 11.72
N TYR A 19 -28.35 -11.24 11.21
CA TYR A 19 -27.35 -10.50 11.95
C TYR A 19 -27.15 -9.11 11.34
N TYR A 20 -26.95 -8.10 12.21
CA TYR A 20 -26.78 -6.71 11.81
C TYR A 20 -25.34 -6.28 12.11
N VAL A 21 -24.65 -5.74 11.11
CA VAL A 21 -23.32 -5.13 11.28
C VAL A 21 -23.49 -3.62 11.22
N GLN A 22 -23.00 -2.93 12.25
CA GLN A 22 -23.04 -1.47 12.34
C GLN A 22 -21.62 -0.91 12.21
N VAL A 23 -21.40 -0.04 11.23
CA VAL A 23 -20.16 0.73 11.07
C VAL A 23 -20.41 2.13 11.64
N MET A 24 -19.51 2.60 12.50
CA MET A 24 -19.56 3.93 13.11
C MET A 24 -18.29 4.70 12.77
N GLY A 25 -18.42 5.79 12.01
CA GLY A 25 -17.34 6.75 11.83
C GLY A 25 -17.30 7.71 13.01
N PHE A 26 -16.12 7.95 13.58
CA PHE A 26 -15.90 8.93 14.64
C PHE A 26 -14.97 10.05 14.14
N PRO A 27 -15.19 11.32 14.52
CA PRO A 27 -14.26 12.40 14.22
C PRO A 27 -12.91 12.16 14.90
N TYR A 28 -11.86 12.13 14.10
CA TYR A 28 -10.48 12.33 14.56
C TYR A 28 -10.12 13.84 14.51
N PRO A 29 -9.10 14.34 15.24
CA PRO A 29 -8.63 13.75 16.48
C PRO A 29 -9.80 13.73 17.46
N ALA A 30 -9.87 12.68 18.28
CA ALA A 30 -10.99 12.47 19.18
C ALA A 30 -11.18 13.71 20.07
N ASN A 31 -12.28 14.42 19.85
CA ASN A 31 -12.68 15.56 20.69
C ASN A 31 -13.72 15.11 21.71
N ALA A 32 -13.95 15.93 22.74
CA ALA A 32 -14.81 15.58 23.86
C ALA A 32 -16.32 15.40 23.51
N SER A 33 -16.73 15.57 22.25
CA SER A 33 -18.15 15.53 21.88
C SER A 33 -18.75 14.13 21.72
N GLN A 34 -17.93 13.07 21.56
CA GLN A 34 -18.37 11.67 21.34
C GLN A 34 -19.48 11.52 20.27
N ARG A 35 -19.42 12.31 19.18
CA ARG A 35 -20.39 12.26 18.09
C ARG A 35 -19.94 11.32 16.97
N PHE A 36 -20.89 10.81 16.19
CA PHE A 36 -20.59 10.22 14.90
C PHE A 36 -20.17 11.29 13.90
N GLY A 37 -19.22 10.95 13.04
CA GLY A 37 -18.74 11.78 11.96
C GLY A 37 -19.45 11.48 10.63
N ASN A 38 -19.47 12.46 9.73
CA ASN A 38 -20.09 12.37 8.41
C ASN A 38 -19.39 13.29 7.39
N GLY A 39 -19.64 13.04 6.09
CA GLY A 39 -19.06 13.79 4.97
C GLY A 39 -18.15 12.94 4.09
N ASP A 40 -17.61 13.54 3.03
CA ASP A 40 -16.91 12.84 1.95
C ASP A 40 -15.60 12.12 2.38
N GLY A 41 -15.06 12.43 3.55
CA GLY A 41 -13.91 11.73 4.15
C GLY A 41 -14.26 10.42 4.86
N TYR A 42 -15.54 10.10 5.07
CA TYR A 42 -16.00 8.91 5.81
C TYR A 42 -16.31 7.74 4.87
N ILE A 43 -15.31 7.37 4.06
CA ILE A 43 -15.39 6.26 3.11
C ILE A 43 -14.97 4.96 3.83
N TYR A 44 -15.75 3.89 3.68
CA TYR A 44 -15.40 2.56 4.18
C TYR A 44 -15.72 1.49 3.12
N GLN A 45 -14.99 0.38 3.18
CA GLN A 45 -15.38 -0.86 2.49
C GLN A 45 -15.66 -1.93 3.55
N LEU A 46 -16.82 -2.56 3.49
CA LEU A 46 -17.20 -3.61 4.42
C LEU A 46 -16.97 -4.99 3.78
N LEU A 47 -16.02 -5.76 4.32
CA LEU A 47 -15.76 -7.14 3.92
C LEU A 47 -16.39 -8.10 4.95
N LEU A 48 -17.45 -8.82 4.56
CA LEU A 48 -17.95 -9.97 5.31
C LEU A 48 -17.43 -11.25 4.66
N THR A 49 -16.85 -12.15 5.44
CA THR A 49 -16.52 -13.50 4.97
C THR A 49 -16.43 -14.48 6.14
N ASP A 50 -16.85 -15.71 5.87
CA ASP A 50 -16.59 -16.93 6.64
C ASP A 50 -15.24 -17.57 6.29
N ARG A 51 -14.48 -17.03 5.33
CA ARG A 51 -13.20 -17.60 4.91
C ARG A 51 -12.13 -17.44 6.01
N PRO A 52 -11.15 -18.36 6.06
CA PRO A 52 -10.00 -18.23 6.94
C PRO A 52 -9.30 -16.88 6.77
N TYR A 53 -9.11 -16.18 7.89
CA TYR A 53 -8.41 -14.92 7.99
C TYR A 53 -7.06 -15.17 8.67
N MET A 54 -5.96 -14.71 8.08
CA MET A 54 -4.62 -14.92 8.60
C MET A 54 -4.06 -13.58 9.11
N LYS A 55 -3.78 -13.50 10.41
CA LYS A 55 -3.22 -12.32 11.07
C LYS A 55 -1.71 -12.26 10.94
N ALA A 56 -1.05 -13.42 11.02
CA ALA A 56 0.36 -13.62 10.71
C ALA A 56 0.65 -15.06 10.26
N SER A 57 1.70 -15.26 9.47
CA SER A 57 2.25 -16.57 9.13
C SER A 57 3.75 -16.57 9.44
N GLU A 58 4.15 -17.23 10.52
CA GLU A 58 5.56 -17.42 10.84
C GLU A 58 6.08 -18.65 10.11
N THR A 59 7.12 -18.46 9.29
CA THR A 59 7.74 -19.51 8.48
C THR A 59 9.05 -19.93 9.14
N LEU A 60 8.99 -20.83 10.11
CA LEU A 60 10.19 -21.35 10.75
C LEU A 60 10.88 -22.32 9.78
N LYS A 61 12.13 -22.01 9.42
CA LYS A 61 13.05 -22.92 8.73
C LYS A 61 13.94 -23.57 9.79
N GLU A 62 13.51 -24.71 10.30
CA GLU A 62 14.40 -25.64 11.00
C GLU A 62 14.91 -26.67 9.98
N GLU A 63 16.08 -27.27 10.21
CA GLU A 63 16.81 -28.15 9.28
C GLU A 63 15.92 -28.99 8.34
N GLY A 64 15.78 -28.55 7.08
CA GLY A 64 15.04 -29.26 6.04
C GLY A 64 13.50 -29.23 6.13
N SER A 65 12.90 -28.66 7.18
CA SER A 65 11.45 -28.57 7.33
C SER A 65 10.97 -27.13 7.54
N VAL A 66 9.99 -26.72 6.73
CA VAL A 66 9.27 -25.46 6.93
C VAL A 66 8.05 -25.73 7.80
N ARG A 67 8.01 -25.18 9.01
CA ARG A 67 6.78 -25.10 9.81
C ARG A 67 6.14 -23.72 9.63
N LEU A 68 4.88 -23.74 9.24
CA LEU A 68 4.00 -22.58 9.21
C LEU A 68 3.19 -22.55 10.51
N ASN A 69 3.52 -21.63 11.42
CA ASN A 69 2.61 -21.26 12.50
C ASN A 69 1.65 -20.21 11.93
N LEU A 70 0.36 -20.52 11.96
CA LEU A 70 -0.69 -19.65 11.46
C LEU A 70 -1.49 -19.10 12.63
N ASP A 71 -1.52 -17.78 12.76
CA ASP A 71 -2.42 -17.06 13.68
C ASP A 71 -3.55 -16.40 12.89
N GLY A 72 -4.77 -16.40 13.44
CA GLY A 72 -5.96 -15.86 12.80
C GLY A 72 -7.25 -16.66 13.01
N TRP A 73 -8.29 -16.28 12.26
CA TRP A 73 -9.66 -16.77 12.43
C TRP A 73 -10.03 -17.84 11.40
N ASN A 74 -10.89 -18.78 11.79
CA ASN A 74 -11.37 -19.90 10.98
C ASN A 74 -10.25 -20.78 10.36
N LEU A 75 -9.13 -20.95 11.06
CA LEU A 75 -7.95 -21.72 10.60
C LEU A 75 -7.98 -23.23 10.90
N HIS A 76 -9.07 -23.76 11.47
CA HIS A 76 -9.11 -25.11 12.05
C HIS A 76 -8.83 -26.26 11.06
N ASP A 77 -9.11 -26.07 9.76
CA ASP A 77 -8.82 -27.05 8.71
C ASP A 77 -7.44 -26.86 8.04
N VAL A 78 -6.64 -25.88 8.46
CA VAL A 78 -5.35 -25.58 7.84
C VAL A 78 -4.24 -26.46 8.41
N ARG A 79 -4.17 -27.70 7.91
CA ARG A 79 -3.02 -28.59 8.14
C ARG A 79 -1.90 -28.26 7.16
N SER A 80 -0.75 -27.77 7.66
CA SER A 80 0.48 -27.73 6.86
C SER A 80 0.94 -29.15 6.52
N PRO A 81 1.03 -29.55 5.24
CA PRO A 81 1.64 -30.81 4.87
C PRO A 81 3.16 -30.74 5.14
N PRO A 82 3.77 -31.76 5.76
CA PRO A 82 5.21 -31.74 5.99
C PRO A 82 6.00 -31.69 4.68
N GLY A 83 6.97 -30.78 4.60
CA GLY A 83 8.04 -30.85 3.58
C GLY A 83 7.80 -30.18 2.23
N ARG A 84 6.83 -29.26 2.05
CA ARG A 84 6.73 -28.44 0.83
C ARG A 84 6.55 -26.94 1.10
N ALA A 85 7.56 -26.15 0.75
CA ALA A 85 7.49 -24.69 0.74
C ALA A 85 6.53 -24.14 -0.34
N ASP A 86 6.26 -24.94 -1.36
CA ASP A 86 5.51 -24.62 -2.58
C ASP A 86 3.99 -24.41 -2.36
N ILE A 87 3.51 -24.60 -1.13
CA ILE A 87 2.07 -24.61 -0.78
C ILE A 87 1.56 -23.22 -0.37
N LEU A 88 2.47 -22.30 0.00
CA LEU A 88 2.16 -20.89 0.33
C LEU A 88 1.20 -20.17 -0.64
N PRO A 89 1.28 -20.35 -1.98
CA PRO A 89 0.36 -19.67 -2.91
C PRO A 89 -1.12 -19.97 -2.63
N ARG A 90 -1.47 -21.23 -2.35
CA ARG A 90 -2.88 -21.65 -2.17
C ARG A 90 -3.54 -21.12 -0.90
N TYR A 91 -2.75 -20.75 0.10
CA TYR A 91 -3.25 -20.09 1.32
C TYR A 91 -3.21 -18.56 1.19
N SER A 92 -2.34 -18.02 0.33
CA SER A 92 -2.34 -16.59 0.01
C SER A 92 -3.64 -16.12 -0.66
N ASP A 93 -4.34 -17.01 -1.37
CA ASP A 93 -5.59 -16.73 -2.11
C ASP A 93 -6.77 -16.21 -1.27
N ARG A 94 -6.61 -16.13 0.06
CA ARG A 94 -7.64 -15.69 1.02
C ARG A 94 -7.27 -14.43 1.81
N ALA A 95 -6.07 -13.89 1.61
CA ALA A 95 -5.64 -12.59 2.16
C ALA A 95 -5.84 -11.45 1.14
N THR A 96 -5.97 -10.21 1.61
CA THR A 96 -5.96 -9.02 0.72
C THR A 96 -4.61 -8.89 0.00
N GLU A 97 -4.57 -8.17 -1.13
CA GLU A 97 -3.32 -7.95 -1.91
C GLU A 97 -2.16 -7.45 -1.03
N GLU A 98 -2.43 -6.49 -0.14
CA GLU A 98 -1.43 -5.94 0.79
C GLU A 98 -1.07 -6.90 1.92
N GLN A 99 -2.04 -7.64 2.47
CA GLN A 99 -1.74 -8.72 3.44
C GLN A 99 -0.88 -9.82 2.80
N ARG A 100 -1.10 -10.19 1.53
CA ARG A 100 -0.23 -11.15 0.82
C ARG A 100 1.20 -10.63 0.69
N ARG A 101 1.39 -9.32 0.44
CA ARG A 101 2.72 -8.68 0.35
C ARG A 101 3.43 -8.64 1.70
N LEU A 102 2.70 -8.36 2.78
CA LEU A 102 3.23 -8.40 4.15
C LEU A 102 3.54 -9.84 4.60
N ILE A 103 2.72 -10.83 4.24
CA ILE A 103 2.91 -12.24 4.64
C ILE A 103 3.99 -12.94 3.81
N HIS A 104 4.08 -12.70 2.49
CA HIS A 104 4.96 -13.44 1.58
C HIS A 104 6.10 -12.59 1.00
N MET A 105 7.20 -12.48 1.75
CA MET A 105 8.47 -11.94 1.25
C MET A 105 9.42 -13.07 0.85
N LYS A 106 9.84 -13.09 -0.42
CA LYS A 106 10.90 -13.97 -0.92
C LYS A 106 12.28 -13.42 -0.50
N ASN A 107 13.29 -14.29 -0.46
CA ASN A 107 14.69 -13.94 -0.11
C ASN A 107 14.85 -13.33 1.29
N LEU A 108 13.98 -13.72 2.22
CA LEU A 108 14.03 -13.32 3.62
C LEU A 108 15.08 -14.17 4.38
N SER A 109 16.16 -13.53 4.82
CA SER A 109 17.14 -14.11 5.74
C SER A 109 16.55 -14.26 7.14
N LEU A 110 17.23 -15.03 7.99
CA LEU A 110 17.12 -14.93 9.44
C LEU A 110 18.33 -14.17 9.96
N GLU A 111 18.21 -13.50 11.10
CA GLU A 111 19.35 -13.01 11.88
C GLU A 111 20.29 -14.16 12.28
N LYS A 112 21.48 -13.82 12.78
CA LYS A 112 22.48 -14.80 13.16
C LYS A 112 23.33 -14.29 14.32
N GLU A 113 22.79 -14.50 15.52
CA GLU A 113 23.47 -14.11 16.74
C GLU A 113 24.88 -14.70 16.93
N PRO A 114 25.80 -13.96 17.58
CA PRO A 114 25.62 -12.58 18.07
C PRO A 114 25.80 -11.52 16.97
N ASN A 115 24.80 -10.66 16.74
CA ASN A 115 24.89 -9.52 15.80
C ASN A 115 24.79 -8.12 16.44
N ASP A 116 25.11 -7.98 17.74
CA ASP A 116 25.17 -6.71 18.50
C ASP A 116 26.10 -5.62 17.94
N ARG A 117 26.95 -5.94 16.95
CA ARG A 117 28.06 -5.06 16.48
C ARG A 117 28.19 -5.05 14.97
N LEU A 118 28.72 -3.93 14.46
CA LEU A 118 28.99 -3.73 13.03
C LEU A 118 29.88 -4.84 12.45
N GLU A 119 30.89 -5.30 13.19
CA GLU A 119 31.81 -6.35 12.74
C GLU A 119 31.15 -7.74 12.67
N THR A 120 30.08 -7.98 13.43
CA THR A 120 29.34 -9.25 13.45
C THR A 120 28.02 -9.20 12.68
N ALA A 121 27.74 -8.10 11.98
CA ALA A 121 26.49 -7.84 11.27
C ALA A 121 26.04 -8.99 10.34
N THR A 122 24.77 -9.35 10.44
CA THR A 122 24.15 -10.39 9.61
C THR A 122 24.07 -9.95 8.14
N GLY A 123 24.58 -10.77 7.23
CA GLY A 123 24.50 -10.51 5.79
C GLY A 123 23.09 -10.73 5.23
N ILE A 124 22.53 -9.69 4.59
CA ILE A 124 21.20 -9.74 3.96
C ILE A 124 21.27 -9.42 2.47
N SER A 125 20.31 -9.95 1.70
CA SER A 125 20.18 -9.63 0.28
C SER A 125 19.16 -8.50 0.04
N GLN A 126 17.98 -8.61 0.66
CA GLN A 126 16.92 -7.59 0.62
C GLN A 126 16.12 -7.47 1.93
N ALA A 127 16.10 -8.50 2.78
CA ALA A 127 15.41 -8.47 4.06
C ALA A 127 15.92 -9.56 5.02
N ALA A 128 15.69 -9.37 6.32
CA ALA A 128 15.79 -10.41 7.34
C ALA A 128 14.63 -10.32 8.32
N ARG A 129 14.33 -11.43 9.01
CA ARG A 129 13.60 -11.40 10.28
C ARG A 129 14.60 -11.25 11.40
N GLY A 130 14.20 -10.52 12.44
CA GLY A 130 14.93 -10.52 13.70
C GLY A 130 14.06 -10.43 14.95
N SER A 131 14.71 -10.56 16.10
CA SER A 131 14.14 -10.63 17.44
C SER A 131 15.06 -9.94 18.44
N LEU A 132 14.68 -8.74 18.88
CA LEU A 132 15.38 -8.07 19.98
C LEU A 132 14.99 -8.77 21.29
N ASP A 133 15.87 -9.61 21.80
CA ASP A 133 15.61 -10.54 22.91
C ASP A 133 15.84 -9.89 24.29
N HIS A 134 16.62 -8.80 24.35
CA HIS A 134 16.81 -8.00 25.57
C HIS A 134 16.79 -6.46 25.31
N PRO A 135 16.68 -5.60 26.34
CA PRO A 135 16.53 -4.15 26.13
C PRO A 135 17.75 -3.46 25.48
N GLU A 136 18.95 -3.99 25.69
CA GLU A 136 20.20 -3.45 25.11
C GLU A 136 20.57 -4.12 23.77
N ASP A 137 19.64 -4.88 23.18
CA ASP A 137 19.86 -5.60 21.93
C ASP A 137 19.97 -4.64 20.73
N MET A 138 20.90 -4.94 19.82
CA MET A 138 21.25 -4.07 18.70
C MET A 138 21.58 -4.88 17.44
N ASP A 139 20.58 -5.30 16.70
CA ASP A 139 20.78 -6.09 15.50
C ASP A 139 21.41 -5.29 14.37
N TRP A 140 22.67 -5.63 14.04
CA TRP A 140 23.34 -5.12 12.84
C TRP A 140 23.14 -6.04 11.65
N TYR A 141 22.83 -5.43 10.52
CA TYR A 141 22.70 -6.08 9.22
C TYR A 141 23.60 -5.40 8.20
N ARG A 142 24.11 -6.16 7.23
CA ARG A 142 24.93 -5.61 6.14
C ARG A 142 24.47 -6.08 4.77
N TRP A 143 24.55 -5.19 3.78
CA TRP A 143 24.31 -5.50 2.37
C TRP A 143 25.14 -4.58 1.48
N SER A 144 25.23 -4.92 0.19
CA SER A 144 25.93 -4.13 -0.81
C SER A 144 24.90 -3.55 -1.80
N PRO A 145 24.47 -2.29 -1.66
CA PRO A 145 23.57 -1.67 -2.62
C PRO A 145 24.21 -1.47 -4.01
N GLU A 146 23.37 -1.55 -5.04
CA GLU A 146 23.71 -1.13 -6.39
C GLU A 146 23.96 0.38 -6.44
N ALA A 147 24.95 0.83 -7.23
CA ALA A 147 25.27 2.25 -7.40
C ALA A 147 24.09 3.02 -8.01
N HIS A 148 23.91 4.28 -7.59
CA HIS A 148 22.85 5.20 -8.04
C HIS A 148 21.41 4.70 -7.89
N THR A 149 21.18 3.55 -7.23
CA THR A 149 19.87 2.95 -7.05
C THR A 149 19.20 3.46 -5.78
N TRP A 150 17.89 3.73 -5.86
CA TRP A 150 17.05 4.06 -4.70
C TRP A 150 16.72 2.80 -3.90
N TYR A 151 16.72 2.90 -2.58
CA TYR A 151 16.35 1.84 -1.65
C TYR A 151 15.28 2.33 -0.68
N GLN A 152 14.32 1.46 -0.38
CA GLN A 152 13.45 1.59 0.79
C GLN A 152 14.09 0.77 1.91
N LEU A 153 14.41 1.45 3.00
CA LEU A 153 14.91 0.88 4.24
C LEU A 153 13.77 0.94 5.26
N GLU A 154 13.36 -0.18 5.83
CA GLU A 154 12.17 -0.26 6.69
C GLU A 154 12.35 -1.32 7.78
N VAL A 155 11.77 -1.07 8.97
CA VAL A 155 11.51 -2.11 9.97
C VAL A 155 10.00 -2.25 10.13
N GLN A 156 9.50 -3.48 9.99
CA GLN A 156 8.09 -3.83 10.18
C GLN A 156 7.95 -4.65 11.47
N SER A 157 7.28 -4.10 12.49
CA SER A 157 6.90 -4.83 13.70
C SER A 157 5.39 -4.69 13.93
N GLY A 158 4.88 -3.45 14.03
CA GLY A 158 3.46 -3.13 14.14
C GLY A 158 2.64 -3.65 12.95
N ARG A 159 3.14 -3.53 11.71
CA ARG A 159 2.53 -4.07 10.47
C ARG A 159 2.50 -5.59 10.40
N LEU A 160 3.25 -6.26 11.26
CA LEU A 160 3.21 -7.72 11.42
C LEU A 160 2.38 -8.16 12.65
N GLY A 161 1.77 -7.20 13.36
CA GLY A 161 0.92 -7.46 14.53
C GLY A 161 1.69 -7.66 15.84
N TYR A 162 2.98 -7.34 15.87
CA TYR A 162 3.80 -7.29 17.09
C TYR A 162 3.71 -5.89 17.73
N GLU A 163 4.02 -5.76 19.01
CA GLU A 163 3.90 -4.49 19.76
C GLU A 163 5.16 -3.60 19.72
N GLY A 164 6.08 -3.88 18.79
CA GLY A 164 7.39 -3.22 18.72
C GLY A 164 7.35 -1.71 18.46
N ASP A 165 8.39 -1.04 18.97
CA ASP A 165 8.70 0.36 18.71
C ASP A 165 10.20 0.41 18.37
N CYS A 166 10.54 0.53 17.10
CA CYS A 166 11.88 0.24 16.58
C CYS A 166 12.57 1.50 16.06
N LEU A 167 13.84 1.67 16.42
CA LEU A 167 14.73 2.65 15.82
C LEU A 167 15.57 1.99 14.72
N LEU A 168 15.42 2.47 13.48
CA LEU A 168 16.23 2.05 12.33
C LEU A 168 17.30 3.09 12.02
N LYS A 169 18.55 2.65 11.90
CA LYS A 169 19.67 3.50 11.48
C LYS A 169 20.43 2.91 10.30
N LEU A 170 20.95 3.81 9.46
CA LEU A 170 21.78 3.53 8.29
C LEU A 170 23.21 4.01 8.54
N TYR A 171 24.19 3.15 8.30
CA TYR A 171 25.62 3.44 8.43
C TYR A 171 26.39 3.10 7.14
N SER A 172 27.43 3.87 6.84
CA SER A 172 28.41 3.56 5.78
C SER A 172 29.47 2.56 6.26
N GLU A 173 30.31 2.09 5.34
CA GLU A 173 31.35 1.09 5.61
C GLU A 173 32.40 1.51 6.65
N ASP A 174 32.60 2.82 6.83
CA ASP A 174 33.46 3.43 7.86
C ASP A 174 32.78 3.54 9.24
N GLY A 175 31.54 3.05 9.40
CA GLY A 175 30.76 3.14 10.63
C GLY A 175 30.12 4.50 10.90
N LYS A 176 30.14 5.42 9.92
CA LYS A 176 29.48 6.73 10.05
C LYS A 176 27.97 6.63 9.81
N GLU A 177 27.18 7.24 10.70
CA GLU A 177 25.73 7.34 10.55
C GLU A 177 25.36 8.24 9.35
N MET A 178 24.52 7.73 8.44
CA MET A 178 24.05 8.44 7.25
C MET A 178 22.57 8.84 7.35
N ALA A 179 21.74 8.04 8.03
CA ALA A 179 20.33 8.33 8.27
C ALA A 179 19.80 7.57 9.49
N SER A 180 18.71 8.05 10.08
CA SER A 180 18.03 7.47 11.23
C SER A 180 16.53 7.76 11.13
N ASN A 181 15.68 6.83 11.53
CA ASN A 181 14.23 7.03 11.69
C ASN A 181 13.64 6.01 12.68
N ASP A 182 12.63 6.41 13.43
CA ASP A 182 11.85 5.65 14.41
C ASP A 182 10.36 5.51 14.05
N ASP A 183 9.80 6.43 13.25
CA ASP A 183 8.40 6.36 12.81
C ASP A 183 8.21 6.47 11.29
N ALA A 184 7.03 6.10 10.81
CA ALA A 184 6.58 6.48 9.48
C ALA A 184 5.05 6.50 9.38
N ALA A 185 4.49 7.51 8.73
CA ALA A 185 3.04 7.61 8.47
C ALA A 185 2.16 7.53 9.74
N GLY A 186 2.69 7.93 10.91
CA GLY A 186 2.01 7.81 12.21
C GLY A 186 2.09 6.42 12.86
N MET A 187 2.94 5.53 12.34
CA MET A 187 3.20 4.18 12.83
C MET A 187 4.63 4.05 13.37
N ARG A 188 4.83 3.20 14.39
CA ARG A 188 6.14 2.84 15.00
C ARG A 188 7.02 1.90 14.14
N ASP A 189 6.72 1.84 12.85
CA ASP A 189 7.44 1.03 11.87
C ASP A 189 8.29 2.00 11.02
N PRO A 190 9.56 2.23 11.37
CA PRO A 190 10.38 3.24 10.72
C PRO A 190 10.61 2.89 9.25
N ARG A 191 10.50 3.89 8.38
CA ARG A 191 10.68 3.75 6.93
C ARG A 191 11.40 4.98 6.40
N MET A 192 12.47 4.78 5.64
CA MET A 192 13.23 5.83 4.97
C MET A 192 13.56 5.45 3.53
N GLU A 193 13.68 6.46 2.68
CA GLU A 193 14.11 6.33 1.28
C GLU A 193 15.53 6.88 1.15
N TRP A 194 16.44 6.10 0.57
CA TRP A 194 17.84 6.47 0.43
C TRP A 194 18.37 6.09 -0.95
N GLN A 195 19.13 6.97 -1.59
CA GLN A 195 19.80 6.68 -2.85
C GLN A 195 21.27 6.33 -2.61
N SER A 196 21.69 5.16 -3.07
CA SER A 196 23.09 4.80 -3.13
C SER A 196 23.85 5.73 -4.08
N LYS A 197 25.13 5.97 -3.80
CA LYS A 197 26.03 6.72 -4.69
C LYS A 197 26.87 5.72 -5.46
N ASP A 198 28.01 5.36 -4.91
CA ASP A 198 28.96 4.39 -5.45
C ASP A 198 28.68 2.98 -4.88
N PRO A 199 29.22 1.90 -5.49
CA PRO A 199 29.19 0.57 -4.89
C PRO A 199 29.97 0.58 -3.57
N GLN A 200 29.29 0.23 -2.47
CA GLN A 200 29.86 0.21 -1.11
C GLN A 200 29.17 -0.87 -0.28
N THR A 201 29.73 -1.23 0.88
CA THR A 201 28.97 -1.95 1.91
C THR A 201 28.19 -0.93 2.74
N CYS A 202 26.90 -1.19 2.98
CA CYS A 202 26.09 -0.43 3.93
C CYS A 202 25.62 -1.32 5.07
N TYR A 203 25.37 -0.70 6.22
CA TYR A 203 24.91 -1.36 7.42
C TYR A 203 23.59 -0.76 7.90
N LEU A 204 22.64 -1.60 8.27
CA LEU A 204 21.48 -1.20 9.07
C LEU A 204 21.72 -1.60 10.52
N ARG A 205 21.21 -0.80 11.45
CA ARG A 205 21.07 -1.19 12.85
C ARG A 205 19.61 -1.06 13.26
N VAL A 206 19.08 -2.09 13.90
CA VAL A 206 17.76 -2.08 14.54
C VAL A 206 17.95 -2.13 16.05
N SER A 207 17.16 -1.37 16.80
CA SER A 207 17.15 -1.39 18.27
C SER A 207 15.78 -0.98 18.80
N SER A 208 15.40 -1.44 19.99
CA SER A 208 14.09 -1.11 20.58
C SER A 208 14.10 0.26 21.25
N LEU A 209 13.01 1.00 21.12
CA LEU A 209 12.70 2.18 21.94
C LEU A 209 11.88 1.81 23.19
N LEU A 210 11.38 0.56 23.27
CA LEU A 210 10.70 0.03 24.44
C LEU A 210 11.72 -0.31 25.54
N LYS A 211 11.37 0.00 26.79
CA LYS A 211 12.20 -0.32 27.97
C LYS A 211 12.13 -1.80 28.40
N SER A 212 11.42 -2.63 27.64
CA SER A 212 11.22 -4.05 27.90
C SER A 212 11.19 -4.82 26.59
N SER A 213 11.95 -5.91 26.53
CA SER A 213 11.92 -6.90 25.45
C SER A 213 11.31 -8.22 25.96
N GLN A 214 10.25 -8.12 26.77
CA GLN A 214 9.51 -9.25 27.30
C GLN A 214 8.00 -9.10 26.98
N PRO A 215 7.46 -9.85 26.01
CA PRO A 215 8.16 -10.80 25.11
C PRO A 215 9.15 -10.09 24.16
N PRO A 216 10.11 -10.81 23.54
CA PRO A 216 11.04 -10.25 22.57
C PRO A 216 10.36 -9.44 21.46
N THR A 217 11.00 -8.34 21.05
CA THR A 217 10.46 -7.49 19.98
C THR A 217 10.80 -8.11 18.64
N ARG A 218 9.86 -8.88 18.08
CA ARG A 218 9.97 -9.46 16.73
C ARG A 218 9.73 -8.40 15.66
N TYR A 219 10.50 -8.48 14.58
CA TYR A 219 10.37 -7.56 13.46
C TYR A 219 10.88 -8.17 12.14
N ARG A 220 10.74 -7.40 11.07
CA ARG A 220 11.38 -7.64 9.77
C ARG A 220 12.10 -6.39 9.30
N VAL A 221 13.40 -6.48 9.09
CA VAL A 221 14.19 -5.43 8.44
C VAL A 221 14.19 -5.64 6.93
N ILE A 222 14.10 -4.55 6.18
CA ILE A 222 14.03 -4.53 4.72
C ILE A 222 15.03 -3.51 4.20
N ALA A 223 15.81 -3.90 3.20
CA ALA A 223 16.71 -3.06 2.41
C ALA A 223 16.50 -3.38 0.91
N ARG A 224 15.36 -2.94 0.36
CA ARG A 224 14.92 -3.33 -0.99
C ARG A 224 15.14 -2.23 -2.02
N PRO A 225 15.59 -2.55 -3.26
CA PRO A 225 15.69 -1.56 -4.31
C PRO A 225 14.30 -1.08 -4.74
N MET A 226 14.18 0.22 -4.98
CA MET A 226 13.01 0.90 -5.51
C MET A 226 13.20 1.14 -7.00
N ARG A 227 12.19 0.76 -7.79
CA ARG A 227 12.20 1.01 -9.23
C ARG A 227 11.76 2.46 -9.49
N PRO A 228 12.35 3.14 -10.50
CA PRO A 228 11.79 4.38 -11.04
C PRO A 228 10.29 4.21 -11.30
N SER A 229 9.47 5.06 -10.70
CA SER A 229 8.01 4.97 -10.73
C SER A 229 7.35 6.32 -10.89
N CYS A 230 6.04 6.35 -11.15
CA CYS A 230 5.25 7.56 -11.03
C CYS A 230 3.90 7.27 -10.37
N HIS A 231 3.35 8.30 -9.72
CA HIS A 231 2.00 8.32 -9.18
C HIS A 231 1.14 9.26 -10.02
N LEU A 232 -0.03 8.76 -10.43
CA LEU A 232 -0.92 9.40 -11.40
C LEU A 232 -2.24 9.77 -10.73
N THR A 233 -2.45 11.04 -10.39
CA THR A 233 -3.59 11.48 -9.57
C THR A 233 -4.59 12.26 -10.39
N LEU A 234 -5.84 11.80 -10.41
CA LEU A 234 -6.97 12.50 -11.01
C LEU A 234 -7.51 13.55 -10.03
N GLU A 235 -7.93 14.70 -10.55
CA GLU A 235 -8.58 15.72 -9.72
C GLU A 235 -9.98 15.33 -9.25
N SER A 236 -10.66 14.43 -9.98
CA SER A 236 -12.03 13.95 -9.72
C SER A 236 -12.14 12.44 -9.96
N GLU A 237 -12.93 11.76 -9.14
CA GLU A 237 -13.39 10.38 -9.36
C GLU A 237 -14.66 10.29 -10.20
N ARG A 238 -15.23 11.43 -10.63
CA ARG A 238 -16.47 11.53 -11.43
C ARG A 238 -16.19 12.27 -12.73
N LEU A 239 -16.72 11.75 -13.83
CA LEU A 239 -16.62 12.31 -15.17
C LEU A 239 -18.02 12.35 -15.80
N ASN A 240 -18.63 13.53 -15.86
CA ASN A 240 -19.97 13.73 -16.43
C ASN A 240 -19.82 14.35 -17.83
N ILE A 241 -20.47 13.78 -18.85
CA ILE A 241 -20.42 14.25 -20.23
C ILE A 241 -21.84 14.22 -20.83
N GLN A 242 -22.17 15.14 -21.73
CA GLN A 242 -23.39 15.08 -22.55
C GLN A 242 -23.09 14.58 -23.97
N PRO A 243 -24.03 13.94 -24.69
CA PRO A 243 -23.81 13.55 -26.09
C PRO A 243 -23.56 14.77 -26.98
N GLY A 244 -22.42 14.79 -27.68
CA GLY A 244 -21.97 15.92 -28.50
C GLY A 244 -20.86 16.76 -27.85
N ASP A 245 -20.77 16.71 -26.52
CA ASP A 245 -19.83 17.53 -25.74
C ASP A 245 -18.46 16.89 -25.52
N SER A 246 -17.56 17.71 -25.00
CA SER A 246 -16.25 17.31 -24.52
C SER A 246 -16.08 17.70 -23.05
N GLN A 247 -15.50 16.82 -22.25
CA GLN A 247 -15.21 17.08 -20.84
C GLN A 247 -13.72 16.87 -20.56
N GLU A 248 -13.14 17.80 -19.82
CA GLU A 248 -11.75 17.77 -19.39
C GLU A 248 -11.64 17.12 -18.00
N LEU A 249 -10.55 16.38 -17.77
CA LEU A 249 -10.20 15.81 -16.48
C LEU A 249 -8.69 15.96 -16.28
N LYS A 250 -8.27 16.73 -15.28
CA LYS A 250 -6.85 16.91 -14.97
C LYS A 250 -6.25 15.68 -14.31
N LEU A 251 -5.06 15.34 -14.79
CA LEU A 251 -4.17 14.30 -14.28
C LEU A 251 -2.86 14.95 -13.80
N SER A 252 -2.60 14.91 -12.49
CA SER A 252 -1.31 15.27 -11.91
C SER A 252 -0.35 14.07 -11.90
N ILE A 253 0.94 14.33 -12.07
CA ILE A 253 2.00 13.34 -12.23
C ILE A 253 3.12 13.62 -11.23
N GLN A 254 3.33 12.71 -10.29
CA GLN A 254 4.45 12.74 -9.36
C GLN A 254 5.43 11.60 -9.71
N ARG A 255 6.59 11.96 -10.26
CA ARG A 255 7.67 11.01 -10.57
C ARG A 255 8.52 10.75 -9.33
N THR A 256 8.86 9.48 -9.06
CA THR A 256 9.62 9.05 -7.89
C THR A 256 10.78 8.13 -8.28
N PHE A 257 11.76 7.99 -7.38
CA PHE A 257 12.92 7.09 -7.55
C PHE A 257 13.70 7.29 -8.85
N GLY A 258 13.83 8.54 -9.32
CA GLY A 258 14.56 8.90 -10.54
C GLY A 258 13.80 8.68 -11.86
N HIS A 259 12.48 8.42 -11.83
CA HIS A 259 11.69 8.27 -13.06
C HIS A 259 11.68 9.55 -13.91
N SER A 260 12.00 9.36 -15.18
CA SER A 260 12.21 10.43 -16.18
C SER A 260 11.72 10.03 -17.57
N LYS A 261 11.03 8.89 -17.70
CA LYS A 261 10.60 8.33 -18.99
C LYS A 261 9.27 8.95 -19.46
N PRO A 262 9.07 9.19 -20.77
CA PRO A 262 7.76 9.58 -21.28
C PRO A 262 6.72 8.49 -20.99
N ILE A 263 5.53 8.89 -20.51
CA ILE A 263 4.44 7.98 -20.15
C ILE A 263 3.29 8.17 -21.13
N LEU A 264 2.86 7.10 -21.80
CA LEU A 264 1.68 7.11 -22.65
C LEU A 264 0.42 6.87 -21.80
N ILE A 265 -0.43 7.88 -21.69
CA ILE A 265 -1.71 7.83 -20.98
C ILE A 265 -2.82 7.36 -21.93
N LYS A 266 -3.64 6.41 -21.46
CA LYS A 266 -4.81 5.89 -22.17
C LYS A 266 -5.99 5.67 -21.24
N ALA A 267 -7.20 5.83 -21.78
CA ALA A 267 -8.42 5.35 -21.16
C ALA A 267 -8.78 3.93 -21.66
N LEU A 268 -9.40 3.14 -20.79
CA LEU A 268 -9.90 1.78 -21.02
C LEU A 268 -11.35 1.69 -20.54
N HIS A 269 -12.10 0.75 -21.11
CA HIS A 269 -13.52 0.50 -20.80
C HIS A 269 -14.46 1.68 -21.08
N LEU A 270 -14.07 2.60 -21.99
CA LEU A 270 -14.97 3.65 -22.48
C LEU A 270 -16.20 3.04 -23.17
N PRO A 271 -17.42 3.59 -22.94
CA PRO A 271 -18.62 3.12 -23.62
C PRO A 271 -18.63 3.52 -25.11
N PRO A 272 -19.40 2.82 -25.96
CA PRO A 272 -19.54 3.16 -27.37
C PRO A 272 -19.98 4.62 -27.59
N GLY A 273 -19.24 5.35 -28.42
CA GLY A 273 -19.46 6.76 -28.69
C GLY A 273 -18.58 7.72 -27.87
N VAL A 274 -17.98 7.26 -26.77
CA VAL A 274 -17.01 8.04 -25.98
C VAL A 274 -15.58 7.68 -26.37
N SER A 275 -14.71 8.70 -26.47
CA SER A 275 -13.30 8.54 -26.80
C SER A 275 -12.42 9.48 -25.96
N MET A 276 -11.15 9.09 -25.78
CA MET A 276 -10.08 9.93 -25.24
C MET A 276 -8.84 9.66 -26.11
N PRO A 277 -8.27 10.67 -26.79
CA PRO A 277 -7.02 10.51 -27.55
C PRO A 277 -5.89 10.03 -26.64
N LEU A 278 -4.94 9.26 -27.17
CA LEU A 278 -3.72 8.92 -26.42
C LEU A 278 -2.91 10.20 -26.15
N VAL A 279 -2.49 10.41 -24.90
CA VAL A 279 -1.70 11.59 -24.50
C VAL A 279 -0.35 11.15 -23.96
N THR A 280 0.74 11.77 -24.41
CA THR A 280 2.09 11.49 -23.89
C THR A 280 2.47 12.51 -22.82
N ALA A 281 2.90 12.01 -21.66
CA ALA A 281 3.47 12.79 -20.57
C ALA A 281 4.99 12.86 -20.71
N GLU A 282 5.51 14.01 -21.16
CA GLU A 282 6.96 14.19 -21.29
C GLU A 282 7.68 14.22 -19.93
N ALA A 283 8.99 13.98 -19.95
CA ALA A 283 9.81 13.72 -18.75
C ALA A 283 9.61 14.70 -17.58
N ASN A 284 9.42 15.99 -17.87
CA ASN A 284 9.27 17.06 -16.86
C ASN A 284 7.81 17.49 -16.62
N GLN A 285 6.84 16.85 -17.28
CA GLN A 285 5.44 17.23 -17.20
C GLN A 285 4.82 16.78 -15.87
N LYS A 286 4.24 17.74 -15.15
CA LYS A 286 3.60 17.55 -13.84
C LYS A 286 2.09 17.44 -13.89
N GLU A 287 1.47 17.98 -14.93
CA GLU A 287 0.02 17.94 -15.13
C GLU A 287 -0.32 17.74 -16.61
N ILE A 288 -1.42 17.02 -16.86
CA ILE A 288 -2.01 16.76 -18.17
C ILE A 288 -3.51 17.01 -18.07
N LEU A 289 -4.08 17.54 -19.14
CA LEU A 289 -5.52 17.63 -19.34
C LEU A 289 -5.97 16.47 -20.23
N LEU A 290 -6.78 15.57 -19.70
CA LEU A 290 -7.36 14.46 -20.46
C LEU A 290 -8.71 14.92 -21.00
N VAL A 291 -8.82 15.04 -22.32
CA VAL A 291 -10.06 15.46 -22.98
C VAL A 291 -10.83 14.23 -23.44
N PHE A 292 -12.03 14.06 -22.91
CA PHE A 292 -12.97 13.02 -23.30
C PHE A 292 -14.02 13.63 -24.21
N HIS A 293 -14.30 12.99 -25.35
CA HIS A 293 -15.30 13.43 -26.32
C HIS A 293 -16.42 12.39 -26.40
N ALA A 294 -17.67 12.82 -26.28
CA ALA A 294 -18.84 11.99 -26.53
C ALA A 294 -19.46 12.38 -27.89
N ALA A 295 -19.60 11.43 -28.80
CA ALA A 295 -20.32 11.68 -30.06
C ALA A 295 -21.79 12.04 -29.78
N HIS A 296 -22.41 12.84 -30.66
CA HIS A 296 -23.84 13.18 -30.59
C HIS A 296 -24.76 11.95 -30.53
N SER A 297 -24.35 10.83 -31.11
CA SER A 297 -25.07 9.55 -31.13
C SER A 297 -24.80 8.64 -29.92
N SER A 298 -24.04 9.11 -28.92
CA SER A 298 -23.69 8.31 -27.74
C SER A 298 -24.92 8.09 -26.87
N ARG A 299 -25.14 6.84 -26.43
CA ARG A 299 -26.27 6.47 -25.57
C ARG A 299 -25.94 6.74 -24.11
N SER A 300 -26.98 6.96 -23.30
CA SER A 300 -26.80 7.11 -21.85
C SER A 300 -26.05 5.91 -21.26
N TYR A 301 -25.12 6.21 -20.34
CA TYR A 301 -24.24 5.23 -19.72
C TYR A 301 -23.89 5.67 -18.30
N GLN A 302 -23.76 4.71 -17.39
CA GLN A 302 -23.19 4.90 -16.07
C GLN A 302 -22.30 3.70 -15.75
N GLY A 303 -21.04 3.95 -15.41
CA GLY A 303 -20.13 2.87 -15.04
C GLY A 303 -18.66 3.28 -14.89
N PRO A 304 -17.82 2.37 -14.38
CA PRO A 304 -16.40 2.63 -14.16
C PRO A 304 -15.62 2.61 -15.47
N ILE A 305 -14.77 3.62 -15.67
CA ILE A 305 -13.72 3.61 -16.69
C ILE A 305 -12.35 3.49 -16.00
N ARG A 306 -11.30 3.09 -16.73
CA ARG A 306 -9.94 3.05 -16.18
C ARG A 306 -9.00 3.95 -16.96
N ILE A 307 -8.24 4.78 -16.26
CA ILE A 307 -7.18 5.61 -16.85
C ILE A 307 -5.84 5.03 -16.41
N MET A 308 -4.92 4.83 -17.36
CA MET A 308 -3.63 4.19 -17.09
C MET A 308 -2.51 4.83 -17.90
N GLY A 309 -1.39 5.11 -17.24
CA GLY A 309 -0.11 5.42 -17.88
C GLY A 309 0.73 4.18 -18.10
N VAL A 310 1.54 4.18 -19.15
CA VAL A 310 2.48 3.11 -19.50
C VAL A 310 3.80 3.74 -19.96
N ASP A 311 4.96 3.28 -19.48
CA ASP A 311 6.24 3.78 -20.00
C ASP A 311 6.35 3.49 -21.50
N LEU A 312 6.73 4.52 -22.28
CA LEU A 312 6.75 4.42 -23.74
C LEU A 312 7.77 3.37 -24.25
N ASP A 313 8.91 3.25 -23.56
CA ASP A 313 9.99 2.31 -23.86
C ASP A 313 9.88 0.96 -23.12
N ASN A 314 9.04 0.86 -22.07
CA ASN A 314 8.81 -0.39 -21.35
C ASN A 314 7.32 -0.59 -20.98
N ARG A 315 6.57 -1.27 -21.84
CA ARG A 315 5.12 -1.48 -21.66
C ARG A 315 4.73 -2.35 -20.45
N TRP A 316 5.69 -2.92 -19.73
CA TRP A 316 5.46 -3.65 -18.47
C TRP A 316 5.42 -2.73 -17.26
N ASN A 317 5.98 -1.51 -17.35
CA ASN A 317 5.81 -0.48 -16.33
C ASN A 317 4.47 0.23 -16.59
N GLN A 318 3.52 0.06 -15.67
CA GLN A 318 2.15 0.56 -15.80
C GLN A 318 1.73 1.23 -14.50
N TYR A 319 0.98 2.32 -14.63
CA TYR A 319 0.59 3.20 -13.53
C TYR A 319 -0.91 3.48 -13.65
N VAL A 320 -1.71 2.98 -12.70
CA VAL A 320 -3.16 3.22 -12.72
C VAL A 320 -3.42 4.61 -12.14
N ALA A 321 -4.10 5.45 -12.91
CA ALA A 321 -4.52 6.76 -12.44
C ALA A 321 -5.78 6.64 -11.57
N GLY A 322 -5.98 7.58 -10.67
CA GLY A 322 -7.12 7.55 -9.75
C GLY A 322 -7.17 8.79 -8.85
N LYS A 323 -8.27 8.98 -8.14
CA LYS A 323 -8.41 10.07 -7.16
C LYS A 323 -7.83 9.64 -5.82
N GLU A 324 -6.93 10.40 -5.20
CA GLU A 324 -6.47 10.07 -3.84
C GLU A 324 -7.64 10.15 -2.84
N THR A 325 -7.72 9.16 -1.94
CA THR A 325 -8.58 9.21 -0.75
C THR A 325 -7.90 9.93 0.42
N VAL A 326 -6.56 9.97 0.40
CA VAL A 326 -5.72 10.69 1.35
C VAL A 326 -5.12 11.92 0.67
N THR A 327 -5.42 13.10 1.17
CA THR A 327 -4.74 14.34 0.75
C THR A 327 -4.25 15.08 1.98
N THR A 328 -2.99 15.51 1.97
CA THR A 328 -2.38 16.28 3.08
C THR A 328 -3.03 17.64 3.30
N SER A 329 -3.85 18.10 2.34
CA SER A 329 -4.60 19.35 2.39
C SER A 329 -6.04 19.21 2.91
N VAL A 330 -6.59 18.00 3.04
CA VAL A 330 -7.94 17.80 3.61
C VAL A 330 -7.80 17.28 5.03
N ASN A 331 -8.38 18.03 5.96
CA ASN A 331 -8.51 17.61 7.36
C ASN A 331 -9.58 16.50 7.45
N ASN A 332 -9.17 15.26 7.15
CA ASN A 332 -9.95 14.03 7.35
C ASN A 332 -10.10 13.66 8.84
N GLY A 333 -10.17 14.67 9.72
CA GLY A 333 -9.88 14.55 11.14
C GLY A 333 -8.39 14.33 11.44
N VAL A 334 -7.70 13.56 10.58
CA VAL A 334 -6.25 13.42 10.38
C VAL A 334 -5.38 14.68 10.52
N PRO A 335 -4.76 15.09 11.66
CA PRO A 335 -3.72 16.11 11.62
C PRO A 335 -2.52 15.48 10.88
N ASN A 336 -2.24 15.96 9.68
CA ASN A 336 -1.37 15.34 8.66
C ASN A 336 -1.92 14.08 7.95
N GLY A 337 -3.14 13.62 8.25
CA GLY A 337 -3.73 12.43 7.61
C GLY A 337 -3.17 11.08 8.09
N TYR A 338 -3.88 9.98 7.82
CA TYR A 338 -3.25 8.64 7.79
C TYR A 338 -2.66 8.44 6.40
N LEU A 339 -1.33 8.33 6.29
CA LEU A 339 -0.65 8.22 4.99
C LEU A 339 -0.59 6.78 4.44
N ASP A 340 -0.70 5.76 5.29
CA ASP A 340 -0.83 4.35 4.90
C ASP A 340 -2.26 3.86 5.20
N GLN A 341 -3.20 4.10 4.29
CA GLN A 341 -4.53 3.47 4.29
C GLN A 341 -4.53 2.20 3.42
N VAL A 342 -5.43 1.24 3.70
CA VAL A 342 -5.62 0.04 2.85
C VAL A 342 -6.02 0.43 1.42
N PHE A 343 -6.74 1.54 1.26
CA PHE A 343 -7.02 2.16 -0.03
C PHE A 343 -6.61 3.63 0.01
N THR A 344 -5.49 3.97 -0.62
CA THR A 344 -5.03 5.35 -0.79
C THR A 344 -5.66 6.07 -2.00
N LYS A 345 -6.41 5.34 -2.85
CA LYS A 345 -6.85 5.81 -4.16
C LYS A 345 -8.10 5.13 -4.69
N VAL A 346 -9.03 5.91 -5.26
CA VAL A 346 -10.14 5.42 -6.11
C VAL A 346 -9.60 5.26 -7.54
N LEU A 347 -9.39 4.02 -7.96
CA LEU A 347 -8.66 3.67 -9.20
C LEU A 347 -9.50 3.75 -10.49
N ASP A 348 -10.80 3.53 -10.40
CA ASP A 348 -11.69 3.49 -11.56
C ASP A 348 -12.74 4.61 -11.43
N PRO A 349 -12.51 5.80 -12.02
CA PRO A 349 -13.48 6.90 -11.96
C PRO A 349 -14.79 6.52 -12.67
N TRP A 350 -15.90 7.07 -12.16
CA TRP A 350 -17.23 6.83 -12.67
C TRP A 350 -17.56 7.79 -13.82
N LEU A 351 -17.83 7.23 -15.01
CA LEU A 351 -18.33 8.00 -16.14
C LEU A 351 -19.86 7.99 -16.14
N THR A 352 -20.45 9.18 -16.18
CA THR A 352 -21.88 9.42 -16.43
C THR A 352 -22.02 10.09 -17.79
N LEU A 353 -22.68 9.42 -18.73
CA LEU A 353 -23.14 10.01 -19.97
C LEU A 353 -24.66 10.19 -19.84
N THR A 354 -25.11 11.44 -19.80
CA THR A 354 -26.55 11.73 -19.68
C THR A 354 -27.28 11.38 -20.97
N SER A 355 -28.60 11.22 -20.91
CA SER A 355 -29.40 11.32 -22.12
C SER A 355 -29.21 12.71 -22.74
N ALA A 356 -29.28 12.80 -24.07
CA ALA A 356 -29.55 14.10 -24.70
C ALA A 356 -30.86 14.64 -24.10
N SER A 357 -30.90 15.93 -23.77
CA SER A 357 -32.16 16.57 -23.47
C SER A 357 -33.01 16.53 -24.73
N GLU A 358 -34.12 15.79 -24.71
CA GLU A 358 -35.21 16.05 -25.65
C GLU A 358 -35.57 17.52 -25.49
N GLY A 359 -35.37 18.30 -26.55
CA GLY A 359 -35.87 19.66 -26.57
C GLY A 359 -37.38 19.58 -26.35
N MET A 360 -37.88 20.32 -25.37
CA MET A 360 -39.30 20.60 -25.30
C MET A 360 -39.64 21.47 -26.52
N ASP A 361 -40.02 20.82 -27.62
CA ASP A 361 -40.71 21.45 -28.73
C ASP A 361 -42.06 21.95 -28.18
N ASN A 362 -42.03 23.17 -27.63
CA ASN A 362 -43.21 23.97 -27.33
C ASN A 362 -43.81 24.44 -28.66
N GLU A 363 -44.38 23.53 -29.44
CA GLU A 363 -45.42 23.88 -30.41
C GLU A 363 -46.69 24.21 -29.62
N GLU A 364 -46.92 25.51 -29.36
CA GLU A 364 -48.24 25.99 -28.93
C GLU A 364 -49.25 25.86 -30.10
N PRO A 365 -50.50 25.44 -29.82
CA PRO A 365 -51.55 25.23 -30.83
C PRO A 365 -52.29 26.50 -31.26
#